data_AF-A0A539D9M8-F1
#
_entry.id   AF-A0A539D9M8-F1
#
_cell.length_a   1.000
_cell.length_b   1.000
_cell.length_c   1.000
_cell.angle_alpha   90.00
_cell.angle_beta   90.00
_cell.angle_gamma   90.00
#
_symmetry.space_group_name_H-M   'P 1'
#
loop_
_entity.id
_entity.type
_entity.pdbx_description
1 polymer ?
#
loop_
_entity_poly.entity_id
_entity_poly.type
_entity_poly.pdbx_seq_one_letter_code
_entity_poly.pdbx_strand_id
1 'polypeptide(L)'
;MLDPTITPETLLYRLFHEDGVRLEDARALVAQCRCSRERIAGVLTSFDAAERADMVEADGKIRVTCEYCATVYELEPEEIAAG
;
A
#
# COMPACT_ATOMS: atom_id res chain seq x y z
N MET A 1 -21.51 10.70 -5.14
CA MET A 1 -21.40 9.72 -6.23
C MET A 1 -21.03 10.48 -7.49
N LEU A 2 -19.86 10.20 -8.06
CA LEU A 2 -19.47 10.69 -9.38
C LEU A 2 -19.83 9.60 -10.40
N ASP A 3 -20.48 9.98 -11.49
CA ASP A 3 -20.78 9.06 -12.59
C ASP A 3 -19.47 8.77 -13.35
N PRO A 4 -19.03 7.49 -13.45
CA PRO A 4 -17.77 7.13 -14.11
C PRO A 4 -17.75 7.40 -15.62
N THR A 5 -18.90 7.70 -16.23
CA THR A 5 -19.00 8.05 -17.65
C THR A 5 -18.77 9.54 -17.92
N ILE A 6 -18.77 10.39 -16.87
CA ILE A 6 -18.50 11.82 -17.00
C ILE A 6 -17.01 12.06 -16.85
N THR A 7 -16.38 12.58 -17.90
CA THR A 7 -14.97 12.93 -17.86
C THR A 7 -14.71 14.12 -16.92
N PRO A 8 -13.53 14.24 -16.30
CA PRO A 8 -13.17 15.37 -15.45
C PRO A 8 -13.39 16.73 -16.12
N GLU A 9 -13.09 16.86 -17.42
CA GLU A 9 -13.27 18.09 -18.19
C GLU A 9 -14.75 18.45 -18.31
N THR A 10 -15.60 17.46 -18.59
CA THR A 10 -17.06 17.65 -18.69
C THR A 10 -17.65 18.03 -17.33
N LEU A 11 -17.19 17.40 -16.26
CA LEU A 11 -17.61 17.70 -14.90
C LEU A 11 -17.23 19.13 -14.51
N LEU A 12 -15.97 19.52 -14.74
CA LEU A 12 -15.47 20.86 -14.43
C LEU A 12 -16.20 21.94 -15.24
N TYR A 13 -16.43 21.72 -16.54
CA TYR A 13 -17.21 22.65 -17.34
C TYR A 13 -18.63 22.82 -16.77
N ARG A 14 -19.34 21.74 -16.44
CA ARG A 14 -20.69 21.83 -15.86
C ARG A 14 -20.71 22.62 -14.55
N LEU A 15 -19.69 22.46 -13.72
CA LEU A 15 -19.58 23.14 -12.42
C LEU A 15 -19.20 24.64 -12.55
N PHE A 16 -18.43 25.02 -13.56
CA PHE A 16 -17.81 26.35 -13.66
C PHE A 16 -17.99 27.03 -15.03
N HIS A 17 -19.07 26.71 -15.75
CA HIS A 17 -19.29 27.22 -17.12
C HIS A 17 -19.45 28.74 -17.23
N GLU A 18 -19.87 29.43 -16.16
CA GLU A 18 -20.12 30.89 -16.18
C GLU A 18 -18.83 31.71 -16.35
N ASP A 19 -17.75 31.29 -15.69
CA ASP A 19 -16.44 31.98 -15.73
C ASP A 19 -15.45 31.31 -16.71
N GLY A 20 -15.77 30.12 -17.21
CA GLY A 20 -14.93 29.30 -18.07
C GLY A 20 -13.93 28.44 -17.31
N VAL A 21 -13.40 27.41 -17.98
CA VAL A 21 -12.48 26.43 -17.40
C VAL A 21 -11.18 26.38 -18.21
N ARG A 22 -10.04 26.38 -17.52
CA ARG A 22 -8.73 26.07 -18.09
C ARG A 22 -8.20 24.81 -17.42
N LEU A 23 -7.68 23.89 -18.22
CA LEU A 23 -7.18 22.60 -17.77
C LEU A 23 -5.68 22.52 -18.06
N GLU A 24 -4.97 21.92 -17.12
CA GLU A 24 -3.59 21.46 -17.30
C GLU A 24 -3.59 20.00 -17.75
N ASP A 25 -2.43 19.51 -18.18
CA ASP A 25 -2.28 18.11 -18.58
C ASP A 25 -2.58 17.14 -17.43
N ALA A 26 -3.32 16.08 -17.78
CA ALA A 26 -3.65 15.02 -16.84
C ALA A 26 -2.39 14.31 -16.35
N ARG A 27 -2.40 13.95 -15.05
CA ARG A 27 -1.33 13.16 -14.43
C ARG A 27 -1.86 11.78 -14.11
N ALA A 28 -1.10 10.76 -14.50
CA ALA A 28 -1.41 9.39 -14.13
C ALA A 28 -1.33 9.22 -12.61
N LEU A 29 -2.41 8.73 -12.01
CA LEU A 29 -2.45 8.35 -10.60
C LEU A 29 -2.36 6.83 -10.50
N VAL A 30 -1.50 6.36 -9.60
CA VAL A 30 -1.31 4.94 -9.33
C VAL A 30 -1.50 4.69 -7.85
N ALA A 31 -2.29 3.67 -7.51
CA ALA A 31 -2.38 3.16 -6.15
C ALA A 31 -1.07 2.41 -5.82
N GLN A 32 -0.15 3.08 -5.13
CA GLN A 32 1.18 2.52 -4.82
C GLN A 32 1.49 2.62 -3.33
N CYS A 33 1.80 1.47 -2.72
CA CYS A 33 2.29 1.39 -1.35
C CYS A 33 3.83 1.34 -1.33
N ARG A 34 4.42 1.81 -0.22
CA ARG A 34 5.85 1.74 0.05
C ARG A 34 6.25 0.50 0.85
N CYS A 35 5.35 -0.41 1.20
CA CYS A 35 5.75 -1.66 1.84
C CYS A 35 6.66 -2.48 0.89
N SER A 36 7.59 -3.23 1.46
CA SER A 36 8.41 -4.21 0.73
C SER A 36 8.79 -5.33 1.69
N ARG A 37 9.14 -6.50 1.16
CA ARG A 37 9.59 -7.64 1.98
C ARG A 37 10.76 -7.25 2.89
N GLU A 38 11.74 -6.52 2.36
CA GLU A 38 12.89 -6.00 3.12
C GLU A 38 12.47 -5.07 4.28
N ARG A 39 11.54 -4.13 4.04
CA ARG A 39 11.04 -3.27 5.12
C ARG A 39 10.30 -4.05 6.19
N ILE A 40 9.51 -5.06 5.80
CA ILE A 40 8.81 -5.92 6.74
C ILE A 40 9.80 -6.75 7.57
N ALA A 41 10.81 -7.36 6.93
CA ALA A 41 11.87 -8.08 7.64
C ALA A 41 12.59 -7.16 8.64
N GLY A 42 12.94 -5.93 8.22
CA GLY A 42 13.53 -4.94 9.11
C GLY A 42 12.65 -4.56 10.29
N VAL A 43 11.32 -4.48 10.13
CA VAL A 43 10.40 -4.30 11.27
C VAL A 43 10.44 -5.51 12.21
N LEU A 44 10.47 -6.73 11.68
CA LEU A 44 10.53 -7.94 12.50
C LEU A 44 11.83 -8.02 13.33
N THR A 45 12.94 -7.42 12.86
CA THR A 45 14.18 -7.37 13.65
C THR A 45 14.08 -6.56 14.95
N SER A 46 13.09 -5.67 15.09
CA SER A 46 12.93 -4.89 16.33
C SER A 46 12.37 -5.68 17.50
N PHE A 47 11.78 -6.84 17.23
CA PHE A 47 11.31 -7.79 18.25
C PHE A 47 12.44 -8.71 18.67
N ASP A 48 12.43 -9.16 19.93
CA ASP A 48 13.43 -10.10 20.40
C ASP A 48 13.23 -11.50 19.81
N ALA A 49 14.20 -12.40 20.03
CA ALA A 49 14.15 -13.73 19.44
C ALA A 49 12.98 -14.59 19.97
N ALA A 50 12.55 -14.38 21.22
CA ALA A 50 11.44 -15.12 21.81
C ALA A 50 10.11 -14.62 21.25
N GLU A 51 9.92 -13.30 21.17
CA GLU A 51 8.76 -12.66 20.54
C GLU A 51 8.62 -13.09 19.09
N ARG A 52 9.72 -13.14 18.33
CA ARG A 52 9.70 -13.64 16.95
C ARG A 52 9.35 -15.11 16.86
N ALA A 53 9.80 -15.94 17.80
CA ALA A 53 9.46 -17.36 17.83
C ALA A 53 7.96 -17.56 18.08
N ASP A 54 7.34 -16.72 18.93
CA ASP A 54 5.90 -16.73 19.20
C ASP A 54 5.05 -16.26 18.00
N MET A 55 5.65 -15.52 17.06
CA MET A 55 4.99 -15.11 15.81
C MET A 55 4.95 -16.21 14.74
N VAL A 56 5.71 -17.30 14.92
CA VAL A 56 5.77 -18.40 13.95
C VAL A 56 4.47 -19.19 13.98
N GLU A 57 3.78 -19.25 12.85
CA GLU A 57 2.56 -20.02 12.70
C GLU A 57 2.82 -21.52 12.55
N ALA A 58 1.77 -22.33 12.58
CA ALA A 58 1.88 -23.80 12.55
C ALA A 58 2.58 -24.36 11.29
N ASP A 59 2.66 -23.58 10.22
CA ASP A 59 3.36 -23.92 8.98
C ASP A 59 4.81 -23.43 8.94
N GLY A 60 5.32 -22.88 10.04
CA GLY A 60 6.71 -22.45 10.18
C GLY A 60 7.00 -21.03 9.70
N LYS A 61 5.99 -20.29 9.24
CA LYS A 61 6.17 -18.94 8.68
C LYS A 61 5.64 -17.85 9.60
N ILE A 62 6.13 -16.63 9.40
CA ILE A 62 5.57 -15.41 9.99
C ILE A 62 4.79 -14.67 8.90
N ARG A 63 3.49 -14.41 9.10
CA ARG A 63 2.68 -13.57 8.21
C ARG A 63 2.54 -12.16 8.74
N VAL A 64 2.82 -11.20 7.87
CA VAL A 64 2.58 -9.78 8.13
C VAL A 64 1.67 -9.23 7.04
N THR A 65 0.53 -8.70 7.45
CA THR A 65 -0.38 -7.95 6.57
C THR A 65 -0.03 -6.47 6.65
N CYS A 66 0.23 -5.83 5.50
CA CYS A 66 0.41 -4.40 5.47
C CYS A 66 -0.93 -3.68 5.64
N GLU A 67 -1.10 -2.94 6.75
CA GLU A 67 -2.32 -2.19 7.06
C GLU A 67 -2.69 -1.08 6.05
N TYR A 68 -1.78 -0.73 5.13
CA TYR A 68 -2.05 0.29 4.10
C TYR A 68 -2.58 -0.29 2.79
N CYS A 69 -2.02 -1.40 2.32
CA CYS A 69 -2.37 -1.99 1.02
C CYS A 69 -2.89 -3.42 1.09
N ALA A 70 -3.05 -3.97 2.29
CA ALA A 70 -3.47 -5.34 2.56
C ALA A 70 -2.62 -6.44 1.91
N THR A 71 -1.41 -6.11 1.43
CA THR A 71 -0.46 -7.12 0.94
C THR A 71 0.01 -7.98 2.11
N VAL A 72 -0.08 -9.30 1.95
CA VAL A 72 0.41 -10.28 2.93
C VAL A 72 1.81 -10.72 2.53
N TYR A 73 2.74 -10.61 3.47
CA TYR A 73 4.11 -11.11 3.35
C TYR A 73 4.27 -12.36 4.21
N GLU A 74 4.74 -13.45 3.61
CA GLU A 74 5.11 -14.68 4.34
C GLU A 74 6.63 -14.77 4.44
N LEU A 75 7.20 -14.68 5.64
CA LEU A 75 8.64 -14.75 5.84
C LEU A 75 9.02 -16.05 6.56
N GLU A 76 10.11 -16.66 6.13
CA GLU A 76 10.77 -17.72 6.88
C GLU A 76 11.52 -17.09 8.06
N PRO A 77 11.53 -17.68 9.27
CA PRO A 77 12.23 -17.12 10.44
C PRO A 77 13.72 -16.83 10.20
N GLU A 78 14.34 -17.60 9.32
CA GLU A 78 15.73 -17.46 8.89
C GLU A 78 16.00 -16.16 8.11
N GLU A 79 14.99 -15.61 7.42
CA GLU A 79 15.11 -14.36 6.65
C GLU A 79 15.24 -13.12 7.56
N ILE A 80 14.84 -13.22 8.82
CA ILE A 80 14.83 -12.09 9.79
C ILE A 80 16.17 -12.01 10.54
N ALA A 81 16.91 -13.11 10.61
CA ALA A 81 18.17 -13.20 11.37
C ALA A 81 19.41 -12.71 10.58
N ALA A 82 19.30 -12.47 9.28
CA ALA A 82 20.43 -12.15 8.39
C ALA A 82 20.77 -10.66 8.28
N GLY A 83 20.45 -9.85 9.29
CA GLY A 83 20.75 -8.41 9.37
C GLY A 83 21.89 -8.09 10.32
#